data_AF-A0A8T5KID9-F1
#
_entry.id   AF-A0A8T5KID9-F1
#
_cell.length_a   1.000
_cell.length_b   1.000
_cell.length_c   1.000
_cell.angle_alpha   90.00
_cell.angle_beta   90.00
_cell.angle_gamma   90.00
#
_symmetry.space_group_name_H-M   'P 1'
#
loop_
_entity.id
_entity.type
_entity.pdbx_description
1 polymer ?
#
loop_
_entity_poly.entity_id
_entity_poly.type
_entity_poly.pdbx_seq_one_letter_code
_entity_poly.pdbx_strand_id
1 'polypeptide(L)'
;MSLYLQQDYKPLFQPSDAMFTMLDVGNFFLFISGFLMIHTAYKDREVLTGYNFTGSLMLAIGISFVIVFYIQQGFWLSTFLTLPNYLYWIVVVVSLLRIKRK
;
A
#
# COMPACT_ATOMS: atom_id res chain seq x y z
N MET A 1 40.22 -3.75 41.18
CA MET A 1 39.64 -4.93 40.50
C MET A 1 38.26 -4.54 40.04
N SER A 2 38.13 -4.09 38.78
CA SER A 2 36.88 -3.52 38.29
C SER A 2 35.87 -4.62 38.00
N LEU A 3 34.92 -4.80 38.91
CA LEU A 3 33.71 -5.57 38.68
C LEU A 3 32.77 -4.74 37.79
N TYR A 4 33.21 -4.48 36.56
CA TYR A 4 32.29 -4.15 35.47
C TYR A 4 31.57 -5.46 35.14
N LEU A 5 30.44 -5.67 35.81
CA LEU A 5 29.39 -6.54 35.28
C LEU A 5 29.03 -5.96 33.92
N GLN A 6 29.61 -6.57 32.89
CA GLN A 6 29.25 -6.41 31.50
C GLN A 6 27.83 -6.95 31.38
N GLN A 7 26.88 -6.10 31.74
CA GLN A 7 25.48 -6.33 31.56
C GLN A 7 25.29 -6.30 30.05
N ASP A 8 25.14 -7.49 29.45
CA ASP A 8 24.88 -7.66 28.03
C ASP A 8 23.72 -6.74 27.64
N TYR A 9 24.05 -5.58 27.06
CA TYR A 9 23.08 -4.70 26.45
C TYR A 9 22.58 -5.42 25.20
N LYS A 10 21.58 -6.29 25.38
CA LYS A 10 20.67 -6.62 24.28
C LYS A 10 19.86 -5.35 24.04
N PRO A 11 19.96 -4.70 22.86
CA PRO A 11 19.01 -3.66 22.53
C PRO A 11 17.61 -4.25 22.67
N LEU A 12 16.74 -3.57 23.43
CA LEU A 12 15.30 -3.90 23.54
C LEU A 12 14.59 -3.87 22.18
N PHE A 13 15.26 -3.31 21.18
CA PHE A 13 14.87 -3.35 19.78
C PHE A 13 15.90 -4.18 19.01
N GLN A 14 15.75 -5.50 19.04
CA GLN A 14 16.21 -6.29 17.92
C GLN A 14 15.27 -5.96 16.75
N PRO A 15 15.77 -5.64 15.54
CA PRO A 15 14.92 -5.64 14.36
C PRO A 15 14.61 -7.11 14.05
N SER A 16 13.70 -7.69 14.84
CA SER A 16 13.19 -9.03 14.61
C SER A 16 12.38 -8.99 13.33
N ASP A 17 12.84 -9.72 12.32
CA ASP A 17 12.03 -10.58 11.48
C ASP A 17 10.58 -10.12 11.32
N ALA A 18 10.28 -9.45 10.19
CA ALA A 18 8.96 -9.08 9.69
C ALA A 18 7.81 -9.52 10.60
N MET A 19 7.51 -8.71 11.62
CA MET A 19 6.47 -9.01 12.59
C MET A 19 5.15 -8.96 11.84
N PHE A 20 4.61 -10.13 11.45
CA PHE A 20 3.36 -10.22 10.71
C PHE A 20 2.24 -9.58 11.53
N THR A 21 1.68 -8.50 11.02
CA THR A 21 0.69 -7.68 11.73
C THR A 21 -0.71 -7.86 11.14
N MET A 22 -1.72 -7.45 11.89
CA MET A 22 -3.09 -7.33 11.38
C MET A 22 -3.16 -6.40 10.15
N LEU A 23 -2.24 -5.42 10.06
CA LEU A 23 -2.09 -4.54 8.92
C LEU A 23 -1.70 -5.31 7.65
N ASP A 24 -0.79 -6.28 7.76
CA ASP A 24 -0.37 -7.13 6.63
C ASP A 24 -1.52 -8.01 6.14
N VAL A 25 -2.34 -8.55 7.05
CA VAL A 25 -3.57 -9.30 6.69
C VAL A 25 -4.52 -8.42 5.89
N GLY A 26 -4.79 -7.20 6.36
CA GLY A 26 -5.63 -6.24 5.64
C GLY A 26 -5.07 -5.91 4.26
N ASN A 27 -3.77 -5.61 4.18
CA ASN A 27 -3.10 -5.32 2.93
C ASN A 27 -3.06 -6.53 1.98
N PHE A 28 -3.04 -7.76 2.49
CA PHE A 28 -3.13 -8.96 1.66
C PHE A 28 -4.50 -9.08 0.96
N PHE A 29 -5.60 -8.76 1.65
CA PHE A 29 -6.90 -8.68 0.99
C PHE A 29 -6.95 -7.55 -0.05
N LEU A 30 -6.35 -6.40 0.25
CA LEU A 30 -6.22 -5.30 -0.72
C LEU A 30 -5.34 -5.67 -1.91
N PHE A 31 -4.32 -6.50 -1.71
CA PHE A 31 -3.47 -7.02 -2.78
C PHE A 31 -4.28 -7.87 -3.74
N ILE A 32 -5.01 -8.88 -3.23
CA ILE A 32 -5.86 -9.76 -4.03
C ILE A 32 -6.94 -8.94 -4.75
N SER A 33 -7.63 -8.05 -4.04
CA SER A 33 -8.68 -7.23 -4.65
C SER A 33 -8.11 -6.31 -5.73
N GLY A 34 -6.93 -5.72 -5.51
CA GLY A 34 -6.22 -4.91 -6.49
C GLY A 34 -5.97 -5.66 -7.80
N PHE A 35 -5.48 -6.90 -7.72
CA PHE A 35 -5.30 -7.74 -8.91
C PHE A 35 -6.61 -8.08 -9.61
N LEU A 36 -7.65 -8.46 -8.87
CA LEU A 36 -8.96 -8.77 -9.44
C LEU A 36 -9.60 -7.55 -10.11
N MET A 37 -9.46 -6.37 -9.52
CA MET A 37 -9.93 -5.11 -10.08
C MET A 37 -9.14 -4.75 -11.35
N ILE A 38 -7.82 -4.89 -11.36
CA ILE A 38 -7.00 -4.68 -12.56
C ILE A 38 -7.41 -5.65 -13.68
N HIS A 39 -7.56 -6.94 -13.36
CA HIS A 39 -8.01 -7.94 -14.31
C HIS A 39 -9.39 -7.61 -14.90
N THR A 40 -10.33 -7.20 -14.04
CA THR A 40 -11.67 -6.77 -14.48
C THR A 40 -11.59 -5.56 -15.39
N ALA A 41 -10.83 -4.54 -15.01
CA ALA A 41 -10.61 -3.35 -15.84
C ALA A 41 -9.85 -3.63 -17.14
N TYR A 42 -9.06 -4.71 -17.20
CA TYR A 42 -8.41 -5.16 -18.43
C TYR A 42 -9.41 -5.81 -19.39
N LYS A 43 -10.32 -6.63 -18.84
CA LYS A 43 -11.36 -7.32 -19.61
C LYS A 43 -12.46 -6.37 -20.07
N ASP A 44 -12.86 -5.44 -19.21
CA ASP A 44 -13.90 -4.46 -19.48
C ASP A 44 -13.42 -3.06 -19.03
N ARG A 45 -13.18 -2.19 -20.01
CA ARG A 45 -12.68 -0.82 -19.77
C ARG A 45 -13.79 0.12 -19.32
N GLU A 46 -15.06 -0.20 -19.56
CA GLU A 46 -16.19 0.66 -19.20
C GLU A 46 -16.34 0.80 -17.69
N VAL A 47 -15.91 -0.22 -16.93
CA VAL A 47 -15.90 -0.19 -15.45
C VAL A 47 -15.10 1.01 -14.91
N LEU A 48 -14.07 1.47 -15.62
CA LEU A 48 -13.23 2.60 -15.21
C LEU A 48 -13.96 3.94 -15.32
N THR A 49 -15.07 4.01 -16.05
CA THR A 49 -15.82 5.25 -16.32
C THR A 49 -16.88 5.54 -15.27
N GLY A 50 -17.32 4.52 -14.52
CA GLY A 50 -18.34 4.66 -13.47
C GLY A 50 -17.85 5.36 -12.20
N TYR A 51 -16.56 5.68 -12.09
CA TYR A 51 -15.98 6.29 -10.90
C TYR A 51 -16.04 7.82 -10.93
N ASN A 52 -16.18 8.43 -9.73
CA ASN A 52 -16.07 9.87 -9.58
C ASN A 52 -14.60 10.32 -9.59
N PHE A 53 -14.25 11.27 -10.47
CA PHE A 53 -12.88 11.76 -10.61
C PHE A 53 -12.28 12.31 -9.32
N THR A 54 -13.00 13.17 -8.61
CA THR A 54 -12.49 13.79 -7.38
C THR A 54 -12.27 12.74 -6.30
N GLY A 55 -13.23 11.83 -6.12
CA GLY A 55 -13.10 10.71 -5.19
C GLY A 55 -11.92 9.79 -5.51
N SER A 56 -11.76 9.39 -6.77
CA SER A 56 -10.64 8.56 -7.21
C SER A 56 -9.29 9.26 -7.02
N LEU A 57 -9.21 10.56 -7.29
CA LEU A 57 -7.99 11.34 -7.09
C LEU A 57 -7.63 11.46 -5.60
N MET A 58 -8.60 11.77 -4.74
CA MET A 58 -8.39 11.82 -3.29
C MET A 58 -7.94 10.46 -2.75
N LEU A 59 -8.50 9.36 -3.24
CA LEU A 59 -8.14 8.02 -2.82
C LEU A 59 -6.71 7.65 -3.26
N ALA A 60 -6.34 7.96 -4.51
CA ALA A 60 -4.97 7.76 -4.97
C ALA A 60 -3.96 8.52 -4.11
N ILE A 61 -4.21 9.80 -3.82
CA ILE A 61 -3.37 10.62 -2.95
C ILE A 61 -3.31 10.07 -1.52
N GLY A 62 -4.46 9.65 -0.96
CA GLY A 62 -4.52 9.05 0.37
C GLY A 62 -3.66 7.79 0.46
N ILE A 63 -3.75 6.91 -0.52
CA ILE A 63 -2.92 5.69 -0.58
C ILE A 63 -1.43 6.05 -0.75
N SER A 64 -1.08 7.10 -1.52
CA SER A 64 0.31 7.58 -1.61
C SER A 64 0.86 7.96 -0.24
N PHE A 65 0.11 8.70 0.57
CA PHE A 65 0.53 9.05 1.94
C PHE A 65 0.67 7.82 2.84
N VAL A 66 -0.25 6.85 2.73
CA VAL A 66 -0.15 5.58 3.48
C VAL A 66 1.11 4.80 3.11
N ILE A 67 1.46 4.74 1.82
CA ILE A 67 2.70 4.08 1.36
C ILE A 67 3.94 4.78 1.93
N VAL A 68 3.98 6.12 1.89
CA VAL A 68 5.09 6.88 2.49
C VAL A 68 5.20 6.59 3.98
N PHE A 69 4.07 6.55 4.70
CA PHE A 69 4.05 6.18 6.12
C PHE A 69 4.58 4.75 6.34
N TYR A 70 4.16 3.77 5.55
CA TYR A 70 4.67 2.39 5.66
C TYR A 70 6.19 2.32 5.46
N ILE A 71 6.72 3.03 4.47
CA ILE A 71 8.17 3.10 4.23
C ILE A 71 8.89 3.72 5.44
N GLN A 72 8.37 4.82 5.99
CA GLN A 72 8.94 5.47 7.17
C GLN A 72 8.94 4.57 8.42
N GLN A 73 7.91 3.75 8.59
CA GLN A 73 7.81 2.79 9.71
C GLN A 73 8.53 1.46 9.45
N GLY A 74 9.10 1.25 8.26
CA GLY A 74 9.77 0.00 7.88
C GLY A 74 8.80 -1.16 7.57
N PHE A 75 7.53 -0.89 7.31
CA PHE A 75 6.52 -1.89 6.93
C PHE A 75 6.63 -2.28 5.45
N TRP A 76 7.73 -2.95 5.09
CA TRP A 76 8.04 -3.31 3.70
C TRP A 76 7.04 -4.28 3.07
N LEU A 77 6.58 -5.28 3.83
CA LEU A 77 5.61 -6.26 3.35
C LEU A 77 4.27 -5.58 3.01
N SER A 78 3.71 -4.84 3.97
CA SER A 78 2.51 -4.01 3.76
C SER A 78 2.67 -3.04 2.59
N THR A 79 3.84 -2.39 2.44
CA THR A 79 4.13 -1.53 1.29
C THR A 79 3.93 -2.26 -0.03
N PHE A 80 4.55 -3.43 -0.19
CA PHE A 80 4.41 -4.24 -1.40
C PHE A 80 2.97 -4.71 -1.62
N LEU A 81 2.30 -5.15 -0.56
CA LEU A 81 0.92 -5.63 -0.63
C LEU A 81 -0.08 -4.53 -1.06
N THR A 82 0.19 -3.27 -0.75
CA THR A 82 -0.67 -2.15 -1.15
C THR A 82 -0.48 -1.74 -2.62
N LEU A 83 0.64 -2.09 -3.27
CA LEU A 83 0.96 -1.61 -4.62
C LEU A 83 -0.09 -1.95 -5.69
N PRO A 84 -0.63 -3.18 -5.80
CA PRO A 84 -1.63 -3.46 -6.84
C PRO A 84 -2.90 -2.64 -6.70
N ASN A 85 -3.37 -2.44 -5.46
CA ASN A 85 -4.51 -1.58 -5.19
C ASN A 85 -4.19 -0.13 -5.55
N TYR A 86 -3.02 0.38 -5.19
CA TYR A 86 -2.58 1.72 -5.57
C TYR A 86 -2.53 1.90 -7.09
N LEU A 87 -1.92 0.96 -7.82
CA LEU A 87 -1.81 0.99 -9.28
C LEU A 87 -3.19 1.00 -9.94
N TYR A 88 -4.15 0.24 -9.43
CA TYR A 88 -5.52 0.27 -9.92
C TYR A 88 -6.11 1.69 -9.87
N TRP A 89 -5.99 2.37 -8.73
CA TRP A 89 -6.52 3.72 -8.58
C TRP A 89 -5.81 4.75 -9.45
N ILE A 90 -4.52 4.59 -9.69
CA ILE A 90 -3.81 5.41 -10.69
C ILE A 90 -4.38 5.18 -12.09
N VAL A 91 -4.65 3.94 -12.48
CA VAL A 91 -5.28 3.61 -13.77
C VAL A 91 -6.67 4.25 -13.89
N VAL A 92 -7.48 4.19 -12.83
CA VAL A 92 -8.82 4.84 -12.80
C VAL A 92 -8.69 6.35 -13.01
N VAL A 93 -7.82 7.03 -12.25
CA VAL A 93 -7.61 8.48 -12.36
C VAL A 93 -7.15 8.86 -13.77
N VAL A 94 -6.19 8.12 -14.34
CA VAL A 94 -5.70 8.35 -15.71
C VAL A 94 -6.79 8.13 -16.75
N SER A 95 -7.62 7.11 -16.59
CA SER A 95 -8.76 6.84 -17.48
C SER A 95 -9.75 8.01 -17.50
N LEU A 96 -10.14 8.49 -16.31
CA LEU A 96 -11.06 9.61 -16.16
C LEU A 96 -10.48 10.93 -16.71
N LEU A 97 -9.18 11.16 -16.54
CA LEU A 97 -8.49 12.31 -17.15
C LEU A 97 -8.53 12.27 -18.67
N ARG A 98 -8.39 11.08 -19.28
CA ARG A 98 -8.49 10.93 -20.75
C ARG A 98 -9.90 11.21 -21.25
N ILE A 99 -10.93 10.82 -20.50
CA ILE A 99 -12.33 11.07 -20.86
C ILE A 99 -12.65 12.56 -20.77
N LYS A 100 -12.26 13.25 -19.68
CA LYS A 100 -12.50 14.69 -19.53
C LYS A 100 -11.78 15.57 -20.58
N ARG A 101 -10.72 15.05 -21.22
CA ARG A 101 -9.98 15.76 -22.26
C ARG A 101 -10.54 15.56 -23.67
N LYS A 102 -11.41 14.57 -23.88
CA LYS A 102 -12.16 14.39 -25.12
C LYS A 102 -13.42 15.25 -25.09
#